data_AF-C3ZQI0-F1
#
_entry.id   AF-C3ZQI0-F1
#
_cell.length_a   1.000
_cell.length_b   1.000
_cell.length_c   1.000
_cell.angle_alpha   90.00
_cell.angle_beta   90.00
_cell.angle_gamma   90.00
#
_symmetry.space_group_name_H-M   'P 1'
#
loop_
_entity.id
_entity.type
_entity.pdbx_description
1 polymer ?
#
loop_
_entity_poly.entity_id
_entity_poly.type
_entity_poly.pdbx_seq_one_letter_code
_entity_poly.pdbx_strand_id
1 'polypeptide(L)'
;MPKEKVDPYVSDLSNRTLRVVTLAADGFVLISDVDKDGNNVTGNDRFRATESWYKPLVMGDSPTPRSGHSAVLLGERLVVFGGWDAPVCYNDVSILDLCLMDWTQPEVTGKPPAPRSWHTAVPLSSNSFLVHGGYDGDEVMGDSFIFSLDTCSWSALADSVPISPCCGHQGLALPRTLQDKENQEDYNRQAILIFGGGDNNGHFFNQLHRHTVSHDASGTAVGDTWCW
;
A
#
# COMPACT_ATOMS: atom_id res chain seq x y z
N MET A 1 -45.03 -16.54 -12.65
CA MET A 1 -43.59 -16.65 -12.35
C MET A 1 -42.91 -15.39 -12.86
N PRO A 2 -42.29 -14.55 -12.01
CA PRO A 2 -41.57 -13.37 -12.49
C PRO A 2 -40.25 -13.83 -13.11
N LYS A 3 -39.93 -13.28 -14.29
CA LYS A 3 -38.64 -13.47 -14.95
C LYS A 3 -37.57 -12.69 -14.17
N GLU A 4 -36.49 -13.34 -13.75
CA GLU A 4 -35.29 -12.66 -13.27
C GLU A 4 -34.77 -11.73 -14.36
N LYS A 5 -34.66 -10.44 -14.03
CA LYS A 5 -33.89 -9.48 -14.83
C LYS A 5 -32.42 -9.72 -14.49
N VAL A 6 -31.67 -10.27 -15.44
CA VAL A 6 -30.21 -10.25 -15.42
C VAL A 6 -29.79 -8.79 -15.50
N ASP A 7 -29.00 -8.33 -14.53
CA ASP A 7 -28.48 -6.96 -14.45
C ASP A 7 -27.52 -6.70 -15.63
N PRO A 8 -27.77 -5.71 -16.50
CA PRO A 8 -27.00 -5.50 -17.72
C PRO A 8 -25.58 -4.93 -17.51
N TYR A 9 -25.10 -4.81 -16.26
CA TYR A 9 -23.87 -4.10 -15.90
C TYR A 9 -22.68 -4.99 -15.53
N VAL A 10 -22.57 -6.20 -16.10
CA VAL A 10 -21.28 -6.90 -16.13
C VAL A 10 -20.45 -6.34 -17.29
N SER A 11 -19.97 -5.10 -17.14
CA SER A 11 -19.04 -4.50 -18.11
C SER A 11 -17.64 -5.03 -17.88
N ASP A 12 -16.94 -5.34 -18.97
CA ASP A 12 -15.53 -5.71 -19.03
C ASP A 12 -14.66 -4.83 -18.10
N LEU A 13 -14.05 -5.46 -17.09
CA LEU A 13 -13.19 -4.81 -16.09
C LEU A 13 -11.79 -4.46 -16.65
N SER A 14 -11.45 -4.91 -17.87
CA SER A 14 -10.10 -4.82 -18.42
C SER A 14 -9.62 -3.38 -18.73
N ASN A 15 -10.50 -2.39 -18.76
CA ASN A 15 -10.17 -1.05 -19.26
C ASN A 15 -10.29 0.12 -18.24
N ARG A 16 -10.39 -0.16 -16.93
CA ARG A 16 -10.54 0.89 -15.89
C ARG A 16 -9.19 1.29 -15.27
N THR A 17 -9.05 2.55 -14.86
CA THR A 17 -7.94 3.01 -14.01
C THR A 17 -8.48 3.35 -12.62
N LEU A 18 -8.01 2.64 -11.61
CA LEU A 18 -8.33 2.86 -10.21
C LEU A 18 -7.50 4.05 -9.70
N ARG A 19 -8.16 5.10 -9.19
CA ARG A 19 -7.44 6.29 -8.68
C ARG A 19 -7.29 6.34 -7.18
N VAL A 20 -8.29 5.86 -6.44
CA VAL A 20 -8.28 5.83 -4.98
C VAL A 20 -8.94 4.53 -4.55
N VAL A 21 -8.17 3.73 -3.83
CA VAL A 21 -8.65 2.60 -3.05
C VAL A 21 -8.47 3.01 -1.59
N THR A 22 -9.58 3.22 -0.88
CA THR A 22 -9.52 3.38 0.58
C THR A 22 -10.14 2.18 1.24
N LEU A 23 -9.51 1.70 2.31
CA LEU A 23 -10.04 0.66 3.17
C LEU A 23 -10.67 1.31 4.39
N ALA A 24 -11.97 1.09 4.59
CA ALA A 24 -12.62 1.45 5.84
C ALA A 24 -12.40 0.36 6.91
N ALA A 25 -12.60 0.71 8.18
CA ALA A 25 -12.29 -0.12 9.36
C ALA A 25 -12.97 -1.51 9.39
N ASP A 26 -13.94 -1.72 8.52
CA ASP A 26 -14.76 -2.91 8.35
C ASP A 26 -14.39 -3.74 7.10
N GLY A 27 -13.23 -3.47 6.49
CA GLY A 27 -12.72 -4.20 5.31
C GLY A 27 -13.32 -3.75 3.98
N PHE A 28 -13.97 -2.59 3.95
CA PHE A 28 -14.63 -2.10 2.75
C PHE A 28 -13.61 -1.45 1.84
N VAL A 29 -13.53 -1.95 0.61
CA VAL A 29 -12.73 -1.36 -0.46
C VAL A 29 -13.62 -0.39 -1.22
N LEU A 30 -13.33 0.89 -1.06
CA LEU A 30 -13.99 1.95 -1.78
C LEU A 30 -13.14 2.31 -3.00
N ILE A 31 -13.70 2.05 -4.19
CA ILE A 31 -13.03 2.25 -5.47
C ILE A 31 -13.60 3.48 -6.18
N SER A 32 -12.71 4.34 -6.67
CA SER A 32 -13.03 5.37 -7.67
C SER A 32 -12.43 5.02 -9.02
N ASP A 33 -13.27 4.98 -10.05
CA ASP A 33 -12.92 4.59 -11.42
C ASP A 33 -12.78 5.81 -12.36
N VAL A 34 -11.74 5.82 -13.21
CA VAL A 34 -11.59 6.76 -14.34
C VAL A 34 -11.19 6.01 -15.61
N ASP A 35 -11.83 6.34 -16.74
CA ASP A 35 -11.55 5.78 -18.07
C ASP A 35 -10.19 6.28 -18.63
N LYS A 36 -9.52 5.47 -19.45
CA LYS A 36 -8.12 5.69 -19.93
C LYS A 36 -7.99 6.65 -21.12
N ASP A 37 -9.08 7.07 -21.74
CA ASP A 37 -8.97 7.76 -23.04
C ASP A 37 -8.97 9.28 -22.90
N GLY A 38 -7.78 9.84 -22.67
CA GLY A 38 -7.48 11.26 -22.80
C GLY A 38 -7.52 11.82 -24.24
N ASN A 39 -8.35 11.25 -25.14
CA ASN A 39 -8.47 11.69 -26.54
C ASN A 39 -9.88 12.14 -26.90
N ASN A 40 -9.97 13.29 -27.58
CA ASN A 40 -11.21 13.80 -28.18
C ASN A 40 -11.68 12.89 -29.31
N VAL A 41 -12.66 12.02 -29.06
CA VAL A 41 -13.38 11.31 -30.12
C VAL A 41 -14.77 11.92 -30.27
N THR A 42 -14.98 12.63 -31.37
CA THR A 42 -16.30 13.04 -31.85
C THR A 42 -17.08 11.80 -32.28
N GLY A 43 -17.79 11.18 -31.35
CA GLY A 43 -18.64 10.01 -31.59
C GLY A 43 -19.46 9.70 -30.34
N ASN A 44 -20.73 9.38 -30.51
CA ASN A 44 -21.77 9.55 -29.50
C ASN A 44 -21.80 8.52 -28.34
N ASP A 45 -20.69 7.86 -28.00
CA ASP A 45 -20.60 6.94 -26.86
C ASP A 45 -19.83 7.59 -25.70
N ARG A 46 -20.53 8.46 -24.97
CA ARG A 46 -20.04 9.01 -23.70
C ARG A 46 -20.26 8.00 -22.57
N PHE A 47 -19.31 7.10 -22.34
CA PHE A 47 -19.15 6.49 -21.02
C PHE A 47 -18.67 7.58 -20.06
N ARG A 48 -19.62 8.24 -19.42
CA ARG A 48 -19.37 9.27 -18.42
C ARG A 48 -18.86 8.58 -17.16
N ALA A 49 -17.65 8.90 -16.71
CA ALA A 49 -17.14 8.46 -15.42
C ALA A 49 -18.18 8.75 -14.33
N THR A 50 -18.59 7.73 -13.60
CA THR A 50 -19.47 7.88 -12.45
C THR A 50 -18.60 8.11 -11.22
N GLU A 51 -18.57 9.34 -10.72
CA GLU A 51 -18.03 9.67 -9.39
C GLU A 51 -18.97 9.09 -8.33
N SER A 52 -18.98 7.77 -8.18
CA SER A 52 -19.93 7.05 -7.34
C SER A 52 -19.19 6.03 -6.50
N TRP A 53 -19.40 6.12 -5.19
CA TRP A 53 -18.96 5.11 -4.26
C TRP A 53 -19.88 3.90 -4.39
N TYR A 54 -19.29 2.71 -4.52
CA TYR A 54 -20.03 1.46 -4.46
C TYR A 54 -19.25 0.44 -3.65
N LYS A 55 -19.98 -0.53 -3.11
CA LYS A 55 -19.41 -1.67 -2.40
C LYS A 55 -19.37 -2.85 -3.38
N PRO A 56 -18.19 -3.28 -3.85
CA PRO A 56 -18.11 -4.46 -4.70
C PRO A 56 -18.51 -5.71 -3.90
N LEU A 57 -19.05 -6.71 -4.61
CA LEU A 57 -19.12 -8.06 -4.08
C LEU A 57 -17.70 -8.62 -4.09
N VAL A 58 -17.19 -8.93 -2.90
CA VAL A 58 -15.86 -9.50 -2.69
C VAL A 58 -15.99 -10.89 -2.10
N MET A 59 -15.16 -11.80 -2.59
CA MET A 59 -15.11 -13.20 -2.20
C MET A 59 -13.77 -13.53 -1.49
N GLY A 60 -13.59 -14.77 -1.06
CA GLY A 60 -12.35 -15.25 -0.46
C GLY A 60 -12.18 -14.90 1.03
N ASP A 61 -10.94 -15.03 1.51
CA ASP A 61 -10.60 -14.91 2.93
C ASP A 61 -10.22 -13.46 3.28
N SER A 62 -11.24 -12.64 3.54
CA SER A 62 -11.06 -11.23 3.90
C SER A 62 -10.36 -11.05 5.26
N PRO A 63 -9.52 -10.01 5.43
CA PRO A 63 -8.93 -9.69 6.74
C PRO A 63 -10.03 -9.42 7.78
N THR A 64 -9.77 -9.78 9.02
CA THR A 64 -10.64 -9.43 10.16
C THR A 64 -10.77 -7.90 10.31
N PRO A 65 -11.89 -7.40 10.87
CA PRO A 65 -12.03 -5.99 11.21
C PRO A 65 -10.85 -5.50 12.04
N ARG A 66 -10.28 -4.34 11.67
CA ARG A 66 -9.05 -3.81 12.27
C ARG A 66 -8.87 -2.33 11.97
N SER A 67 -8.21 -1.62 12.87
CA SER A 67 -7.82 -0.22 12.72
C SER A 67 -6.31 -0.07 12.54
N GLY A 68 -5.84 1.08 12.05
CA GLY A 68 -4.41 1.38 11.96
C GLY A 68 -3.59 0.44 11.06
N HIS A 69 -4.25 -0.33 10.19
CA HIS A 69 -3.61 -1.14 9.16
C HIS A 69 -3.11 -0.24 8.02
N SER A 70 -2.19 -0.77 7.20
CA SER A 70 -1.80 -0.12 5.96
C SER A 70 -2.44 -0.81 4.76
N ALA A 71 -2.67 -0.05 3.70
CA ALA A 71 -3.17 -0.53 2.41
C ALA A 71 -2.29 0.01 1.28
N VAL A 72 -1.71 -0.88 0.47
CA VAL A 72 -0.84 -0.49 -0.65
C VAL A 72 -1.35 -1.10 -1.94
N LEU A 73 -1.57 -0.26 -2.95
CA LEU A 73 -1.93 -0.71 -4.30
C LEU A 73 -0.66 -1.02 -5.09
N LEU A 74 -0.51 -2.28 -5.51
CA LEU A 74 0.59 -2.80 -6.31
C LEU A 74 0.04 -3.42 -7.59
N GLY A 75 0.12 -2.69 -8.70
CA GLY A 75 -0.54 -3.10 -9.95
C GLY A 75 -2.06 -3.20 -9.75
N GLU A 76 -2.61 -4.40 -9.95
CA GLU A 76 -4.03 -4.73 -9.78
C GLU A 76 -4.30 -5.49 -8.46
N ARG A 77 -3.37 -5.40 -7.51
CA ARG A 77 -3.47 -6.02 -6.19
C ARG A 77 -3.50 -4.96 -5.11
N LEU A 78 -4.50 -5.02 -4.22
CA LEU A 78 -4.50 -4.25 -2.99
C LEU A 78 -3.97 -5.12 -1.85
N VAL A 79 -2.84 -4.71 -1.26
CA VAL A 79 -2.20 -5.42 -0.16
C VAL A 79 -2.50 -4.74 1.16
N VAL A 80 -3.04 -5.48 2.11
CA VAL A 80 -3.31 -5.05 3.49
C VAL A 80 -2.30 -5.72 4.41
N PHE A 81 -1.71 -4.93 5.31
CA PHE A 81 -0.76 -5.43 6.30
C PHE A 81 -1.02 -4.84 7.68
N GLY A 82 -0.95 -5.73 8.67
CA GLY A 82 -1.00 -5.41 10.09
C GLY A 82 -2.33 -4.81 10.54
N GLY A 83 -2.26 -3.91 11.51
CA GLY A 83 -3.41 -3.27 12.15
C GLY A 83 -3.67 -3.80 13.55
N TRP A 84 -4.74 -3.29 14.16
CA TRP A 84 -5.07 -3.49 15.56
C TRP A 84 -6.57 -3.70 15.76
N ASP A 85 -6.91 -4.76 16.48
CA ASP A 85 -8.21 -4.98 17.10
C ASP A 85 -7.96 -5.29 18.58
N ALA A 86 -8.14 -4.28 19.42
CA ALA A 86 -7.61 -4.29 20.79
C ALA A 86 -8.05 -5.54 21.57
N PRO A 87 -7.11 -6.24 22.26
CA PRO A 87 -5.71 -5.87 22.48
C PRO A 87 -4.71 -6.43 21.44
N VAL A 88 -5.18 -7.00 20.33
CA VAL A 88 -4.36 -7.78 19.39
C VAL A 88 -3.89 -6.93 18.22
N CYS A 89 -2.57 -6.77 18.07
CA CYS A 89 -1.96 -6.31 16.83
C CYS A 89 -1.75 -7.49 15.87
N TYR A 90 -1.79 -7.22 14.57
CA TYR A 90 -1.62 -8.21 13.52
C TYR A 90 -0.31 -8.00 12.73
N ASN A 91 0.21 -9.05 12.12
CA ASN A 91 1.28 -9.03 11.11
C ASN A 91 0.96 -9.89 9.89
N ASP A 92 -0.30 -10.24 9.69
CA ASP A 92 -0.77 -10.94 8.50
C ASP A 92 -0.75 -10.02 7.27
N VAL A 93 -0.64 -10.65 6.10
CA VAL A 93 -0.78 -10.01 4.79
C VAL A 93 -2.05 -10.55 4.17
N SER A 94 -2.94 -9.65 3.74
CA SER A 94 -4.12 -10.00 2.94
C SER A 94 -4.05 -9.30 1.59
N ILE A 95 -4.34 -10.01 0.51
CA ILE A 95 -4.24 -9.49 -0.85
C ILE A 95 -5.61 -9.60 -1.52
N LEU A 96 -6.15 -8.47 -1.96
CA LEU A 96 -7.32 -8.43 -2.83
C LEU A 96 -6.87 -8.34 -4.29
N ASP A 97 -7.25 -9.33 -5.07
CA ASP A 97 -7.23 -9.26 -6.54
C ASP A 97 -8.36 -8.32 -6.99
N LEU A 98 -8.01 -7.17 -7.58
CA LEU A 98 -9.00 -6.17 -8.00
C LEU A 98 -9.70 -6.53 -9.31
N CYS A 99 -9.16 -7.48 -10.08
CA CYS A 99 -9.81 -8.00 -11.29
C CYS A 99 -10.84 -9.06 -10.93
N LEU A 100 -10.50 -9.95 -10.00
CA LEU A 100 -11.38 -11.04 -9.57
C LEU A 100 -12.29 -10.65 -8.40
N MET A 101 -11.97 -9.55 -7.71
CA MET A 101 -12.60 -9.16 -6.44
C MET A 101 -12.56 -10.30 -5.41
N ASP A 102 -11.39 -10.94 -5.27
CA ASP A 102 -11.19 -12.10 -4.42
C ASP A 102 -10.02 -11.88 -3.45
N TRP A 103 -10.28 -12.11 -2.17
CA TRP A 103 -9.29 -12.01 -1.09
C TRP A 103 -8.52 -13.30 -0.91
N THR A 104 -7.22 -13.15 -0.71
CA THR A 104 -6.32 -14.26 -0.38
C THR A 104 -5.42 -13.89 0.78
N GLN A 105 -5.10 -14.88 1.62
CA GLN A 105 -4.05 -14.78 2.64
C GLN A 105 -2.90 -15.70 2.22
N PRO A 106 -1.86 -15.17 1.56
CA PRO A 106 -0.74 -15.99 1.13
C PRO A 106 0.06 -16.51 2.32
N GLU A 107 0.70 -17.67 2.15
CA GLU A 107 1.78 -18.06 3.04
C GLU A 107 2.96 -17.11 2.84
N VAL A 108 3.36 -16.44 3.92
CA VAL A 108 4.44 -15.45 3.89
C VAL A 108 5.72 -16.06 4.44
N THR A 109 6.83 -15.83 3.74
CA THR A 109 8.16 -16.34 4.11
C THR A 109 9.15 -15.21 4.45
N GLY A 110 10.38 -15.56 4.81
CA GLY A 110 11.42 -14.60 5.18
C GLY A 110 11.35 -14.17 6.64
N LYS A 111 11.76 -12.93 6.95
CA LYS A 111 11.73 -12.37 8.30
C LYS A 111 10.63 -11.31 8.41
N PRO A 112 9.39 -11.68 8.79
CA PRO A 112 8.30 -10.73 8.87
C PRO A 112 8.51 -9.71 9.99
N PRO A 113 7.93 -8.51 9.85
CA PRO A 113 7.83 -7.55 10.95
C PRO A 113 7.02 -8.15 12.10
N ALA A 114 7.32 -7.71 13.34
CA ALA A 114 6.44 -8.00 14.47
C ALA A 114 5.03 -7.40 14.27
N PRO A 115 3.98 -7.95 14.89
CA PRO A 115 2.63 -7.40 14.86
C PRO A 115 2.60 -5.92 15.21
N ARG A 116 1.93 -5.11 14.39
CA ARG A 116 1.98 -3.65 14.51
C ARG A 116 0.78 -2.95 13.90
N SER A 117 0.53 -1.74 14.37
CA SER A 117 -0.42 -0.78 13.82
C SER A 117 0.19 0.62 13.74
N TRP A 118 -0.47 1.54 13.06
CA TRP A 118 -0.02 2.93 12.89
C TRP A 118 1.39 3.05 12.29
N HIS A 119 1.85 2.01 11.58
CA HIS A 119 3.03 2.06 10.74
C HIS A 119 2.74 2.78 9.43
N THR A 120 3.79 3.24 8.75
CA THR A 120 3.65 3.68 7.36
C THR A 120 3.92 2.52 6.41
N ALA A 121 3.25 2.54 5.26
CA ALA A 121 3.58 1.65 4.15
C ALA A 121 3.66 2.44 2.83
N VAL A 122 4.72 2.21 2.07
CA VAL A 122 5.03 3.01 0.87
C VAL A 122 5.33 2.08 -0.32
N PRO A 123 4.62 2.20 -1.45
CA PRO A 123 4.93 1.41 -2.64
C PRO A 123 6.32 1.78 -3.17
N LEU A 124 7.14 0.75 -3.43
CA LEU A 124 8.48 0.90 -3.97
C LEU A 124 8.46 0.64 -5.49
N SER A 125 7.77 -0.41 -5.91
CA SER A 125 7.61 -0.80 -7.31
C SER A 125 6.17 -1.28 -7.55
N SER A 126 5.90 -1.85 -8.74
CA SER A 126 4.64 -2.55 -9.00
C SER A 126 4.49 -3.86 -8.21
N ASN A 127 5.55 -4.31 -7.52
CA ASN A 127 5.64 -5.62 -6.89
C ASN A 127 6.16 -5.59 -5.44
N SER A 128 6.55 -4.42 -4.93
CA SER A 128 7.14 -4.32 -3.61
C SER A 128 6.76 -3.04 -2.89
N PHE A 129 6.73 -3.11 -1.57
CA PHE A 129 6.46 -1.97 -0.71
C PHE A 129 7.30 -2.03 0.57
N LEU A 130 7.57 -0.86 1.12
CA LEU A 130 8.21 -0.67 2.41
C LEU A 130 7.16 -0.62 3.52
N VAL A 131 7.47 -1.18 4.68
CA VAL A 131 6.85 -0.86 5.97
C VAL A 131 7.90 -0.24 6.88
N HIS A 132 7.54 0.83 7.59
CA HIS A 132 8.42 1.44 8.60
C HIS A 132 7.65 1.79 9.88
N GLY A 133 8.31 1.53 11.01
CA GLY A 133 7.86 1.90 12.35
C GLY A 133 6.53 1.25 12.76
N GLY A 134 5.75 1.98 13.55
CA GLY A 134 4.46 1.52 14.08
C GLY A 134 4.48 1.29 15.59
N TYR A 135 3.42 0.69 16.09
CA TYR A 135 3.18 0.39 17.51
C TYR A 135 2.59 -1.01 17.65
N ASP A 136 3.16 -1.84 18.52
CA ASP A 136 2.75 -3.24 18.72
C ASP A 136 1.72 -3.43 19.84
N GLY A 137 1.37 -2.36 20.56
CA GLY A 137 0.52 -2.40 21.74
C GLY A 137 1.28 -2.09 23.04
N ASP A 138 2.61 -2.16 23.01
CA ASP A 138 3.50 -1.88 24.14
C ASP A 138 4.59 -0.85 23.76
N GLU A 139 5.33 -1.09 22.67
CA GLU A 139 6.47 -0.28 22.23
C GLU A 139 6.29 0.31 20.83
N VAL A 140 6.88 1.49 20.62
CA VAL A 140 6.98 2.12 19.31
C VAL A 140 8.19 1.58 18.57
N MET A 141 8.00 1.23 17.31
CA MET A 141 8.99 0.58 16.46
C MET A 141 9.67 1.59 15.53
N GLY A 142 10.93 1.32 15.16
CA GLY A 142 11.72 2.10 14.20
C GLY A 142 12.43 1.23 13.17
N ASP A 143 11.94 0.00 12.98
CA ASP A 143 12.48 -0.95 12.01
C ASP A 143 11.77 -0.81 10.65
N SER A 144 12.51 -1.15 9.60
CA SER A 144 12.08 -1.07 8.21
C SER A 144 12.08 -2.46 7.57
N PHE A 145 11.08 -2.77 6.75
CA PHE A 145 10.99 -4.03 6.02
C PHE A 145 10.44 -3.83 4.61
N ILE A 146 10.93 -4.63 3.67
CA ILE A 146 10.41 -4.68 2.31
C ILE A 146 9.64 -5.99 2.14
N PHE A 147 8.42 -5.91 1.63
CA PHE A 147 7.68 -7.06 1.14
C PHE A 147 7.80 -7.17 -0.37
N SER A 148 8.04 -8.38 -0.85
CA SER A 148 8.01 -8.75 -2.27
C SER A 148 6.77 -9.58 -2.55
N LEU A 149 5.93 -9.11 -3.47
CA LEU A 149 4.67 -9.75 -3.85
C LEU A 149 4.91 -11.02 -4.69
N ASP A 150 5.87 -11.00 -5.63
CA ASP A 150 6.24 -12.17 -6.44
C ASP A 150 6.66 -13.39 -5.61
N THR A 151 7.40 -13.15 -4.51
CA THR A 151 7.93 -14.21 -3.65
C THR A 151 7.13 -14.39 -2.36
N CYS A 152 6.14 -13.54 -2.11
CA CYS A 152 5.41 -13.46 -0.84
C CYS A 152 6.34 -13.53 0.38
N SER A 153 7.38 -12.68 0.39
CA SER A 153 8.44 -12.74 1.39
C SER A 153 8.83 -11.38 1.93
N TRP A 154 9.16 -11.34 3.22
CA TRP A 154 9.72 -10.17 3.88
C TRP A 154 11.25 -10.20 3.95
N SER A 155 11.85 -9.06 3.66
CA SER A 155 13.27 -8.78 3.88
C SER A 155 13.40 -7.61 4.86
N ALA A 156 14.14 -7.80 5.95
CA ALA A 156 14.47 -6.73 6.87
C ALA A 156 15.43 -5.75 6.19
N LEU A 157 15.17 -4.46 6.32
CA LEU A 157 15.97 -3.41 5.72
C LEU A 157 16.94 -2.87 6.76
N ALA A 158 18.23 -2.98 6.47
CA ALA A 158 19.26 -2.35 7.29
C ALA A 158 19.37 -0.87 6.89
N ASP A 159 18.70 0.01 7.63
CA ASP A 159 18.81 1.45 7.39
C ASP A 159 20.22 1.93 7.75
N SER A 160 20.91 2.56 6.78
CA SER A 160 22.23 3.17 7.00
C SER A 160 22.18 4.33 8.01
N VAL A 161 21.01 4.96 8.16
CA VAL A 161 20.70 5.97 9.17
C VAL A 161 19.36 5.61 9.80
N PRO A 162 19.32 5.26 11.10
CA PRO A 162 18.08 4.93 11.79
C PRO A 162 17.14 6.13 11.84
N ILE A 163 15.89 5.93 11.46
CA ILE A 163 14.81 6.87 11.77
C ILE A 163 14.44 6.65 13.24
N SER A 164 14.16 7.71 13.98
CA SER A 164 13.65 7.59 15.34
C SER A 164 12.37 6.72 15.34
N PRO A 165 12.24 5.77 16.28
CA PRO A 165 11.02 4.98 16.42
C PRO A 165 9.79 5.89 16.48
N CYS A 166 8.84 5.65 15.58
CA CYS A 166 7.64 6.49 15.48
C CYS A 166 6.43 5.70 14.98
N CYS A 167 5.25 6.13 15.42
CA CYS A 167 3.95 5.66 14.96
C CYS A 167 3.07 6.83 14.51
N GLY A 168 2.07 6.57 13.68
CA GLY A 168 1.15 7.58 13.15
C GLY A 168 1.80 8.55 12.16
N HIS A 169 2.99 8.24 11.66
CA HIS A 169 3.68 9.01 10.64
C HIS A 169 3.19 8.65 9.24
N GLN A 170 3.52 9.49 8.26
CA GLN A 170 3.15 9.29 6.86
C GLN A 170 4.38 9.08 6.01
N GLY A 171 4.24 8.20 5.01
CA GLY A 171 5.26 7.88 4.04
C GLY A 171 4.76 8.17 2.63
N LEU A 172 5.63 8.67 1.76
CA LEU A 172 5.30 8.98 0.37
C LEU A 172 6.43 8.59 -0.57
N ALA A 173 6.11 7.86 -1.63
CA ALA A 173 7.04 7.61 -2.73
C ALA A 173 7.14 8.83 -3.64
N LEU A 174 8.35 9.30 -3.92
CA LEU A 174 8.57 10.39 -4.88
C LEU A 174 8.41 9.88 -6.32
N PRO A 175 7.74 10.62 -7.22
CA PRO A 175 7.64 10.22 -8.62
C PRO A 175 9.03 10.06 -9.25
N ARG A 176 9.23 8.97 -9.98
CA ARG A 176 10.40 8.79 -10.84
C ARG A 176 10.32 9.74 -12.03
N THR A 177 11.42 10.42 -12.33
CA THR A 177 11.56 11.32 -13.46
C THR A 177 12.09 10.59 -14.70
N LEU A 178 11.93 11.19 -15.88
CA LEU A 178 12.52 10.64 -17.12
C LEU A 178 14.05 10.66 -17.10
N GLN A 179 14.66 11.57 -16.33
CA GLN A 179 16.11 11.64 -16.14
C GLN A 179 16.64 10.40 -15.39
N ASP A 180 15.86 9.88 -14.45
CA ASP A 180 16.22 8.65 -13.70
C ASP A 180 16.25 7.41 -14.61
N LYS A 181 15.61 7.44 -15.79
CA LYS A 181 15.66 6.34 -16.77
C LYS A 181 16.96 6.28 -17.57
N GLU A 182 17.64 7.42 -17.75
CA GLU A 182 18.92 7.47 -18.46
C GLU A 182 20.06 6.92 -17.58
N ASN A 183 19.91 7.02 -16.26
CA ASN A 183 20.81 6.42 -15.27
C ASN A 183 20.25 5.08 -14.77
N GLN A 184 20.66 3.97 -15.40
CA GLN A 184 20.17 2.62 -15.10
C GLN A 184 20.30 2.20 -13.61
N GLU A 185 21.28 2.74 -12.88
CA GLU A 185 21.44 2.52 -11.43
C GLU A 185 20.39 3.26 -10.58
N ASP A 186 19.96 4.46 -11.01
CA ASP A 186 18.94 5.26 -10.31
C ASP A 186 17.53 4.71 -10.57
N TYR A 187 17.29 4.09 -11.72
CA TYR A 187 16.00 3.47 -12.04
C TYR A 187 15.61 2.35 -11.05
N ASN A 188 16.62 1.66 -10.49
CA ASN A 188 16.43 0.57 -9.52
C ASN A 188 16.22 1.07 -8.08
N ARG A 189 16.16 2.39 -7.88
CA ARG A 189 15.99 3.02 -6.58
C ARG A 189 14.69 3.80 -6.53
N GLN A 190 14.04 3.78 -5.37
CA GLN A 190 12.88 4.60 -5.06
C GLN A 190 13.20 5.52 -3.90
N ALA A 191 13.11 6.83 -4.15
CA ALA A 191 13.18 7.82 -3.10
C ALA A 191 11.81 7.90 -2.38
N ILE A 192 11.84 7.88 -1.06
CA ILE A 192 10.66 8.01 -0.20
C ILE A 192 10.87 9.15 0.79
N LEU A 193 9.77 9.77 1.18
CA LEU A 193 9.71 10.75 2.27
C LEU A 193 8.93 10.15 3.43
N ILE A 194 9.43 10.32 4.65
CA ILE A 194 8.75 9.98 5.89
C ILE A 194 8.64 11.24 6.74
N PHE A 195 7.44 11.56 7.21
CA PHE A 195 7.16 12.77 7.95
C PHE A 195 6.15 12.54 9.08
N GLY A 196 6.38 13.24 10.19
CA GLY A 196 5.42 13.33 11.28
C GLY A 196 5.47 12.14 12.24
N GLY A 197 4.32 11.86 12.86
CA GLY A 197 4.16 10.82 13.87
C GLY A 197 4.60 11.24 15.26
N GLY A 198 4.73 10.26 16.15
CA GLY A 198 5.19 10.46 17.52
C GLY A 198 5.66 9.17 18.17
N ASP A 199 6.09 9.28 19.42
CA ASP A 199 6.64 8.19 20.23
C ASP A 199 5.59 7.53 21.15
N ASN A 200 4.31 7.86 20.94
CA ASN A 200 3.17 7.44 21.78
C ASN A 200 3.29 7.85 23.28
N ASN A 201 4.26 8.69 23.64
CA ASN A 201 4.48 9.22 24.99
C ASN A 201 4.25 10.74 25.06
N GLY A 202 3.56 11.30 24.06
CA GLY A 202 3.23 12.72 23.97
C GLY A 202 4.29 13.58 23.25
N HIS A 203 5.36 12.97 22.74
CA HIS A 203 6.29 13.66 21.85
C HIS A 203 5.92 13.41 20.38
N PHE A 204 5.82 14.50 19.62
CA PHE A 204 5.47 14.48 18.20
C PHE A 204 6.63 14.99 17.36
N PHE A 205 6.85 14.33 16.23
CA PHE A 205 7.93 14.65 15.31
C PHE A 205 7.44 15.58 14.20
N ASN A 206 8.29 16.52 13.81
CA ASN A 206 8.08 17.42 12.67
C ASN A 206 9.25 17.36 11.66
N GLN A 207 10.12 16.35 11.81
CA GLN A 207 11.25 16.14 10.92
C GLN A 207 10.80 15.45 9.64
N LEU A 208 11.38 15.88 8.51
CA LEU A 208 11.21 15.22 7.22
C LEU A 208 12.45 14.35 6.95
N HIS A 209 12.22 13.05 6.80
CA HIS A 209 13.26 12.09 6.44
C HIS A 209 13.11 11.71 4.97
N ARG A 210 14.21 11.73 4.22
CA ARG A 210 14.27 11.21 2.85
C ARG A 210 15.15 9.96 2.82
N HIS A 211 14.63 8.87 2.28
CA HIS A 211 15.37 7.61 2.12
C HIS A 211 15.36 7.19 0.66
N THR A 212 16.43 6.50 0.23
CA THR A 212 16.51 5.90 -1.09
C THR A 212 16.63 4.39 -0.91
N VAL A 213 15.65 3.65 -1.42
CA VAL A 213 15.54 2.20 -1.21
C VAL A 213 15.71 1.50 -2.56
N SER A 214 16.60 0.50 -2.63
CA SER A 214 16.76 -0.32 -3.83
C SER A 214 15.67 -1.40 -3.93
N HIS A 215 15.32 -1.77 -5.17
CA HIS A 215 14.28 -2.77 -5.46
C HIS A 215 14.77 -4.22 -5.45
N ASP A 216 16.07 -4.47 -5.27
CA ASP A 216 16.62 -5.82 -5.28
C ASP A 216 16.13 -6.63 -4.08
N ALA A 217 15.80 -7.90 -4.30
CA ALA A 217 15.32 -8.81 -3.25
C ALA A 217 16.34 -9.00 -2.10
N SER A 218 17.60 -8.61 -2.30
CA SER A 218 18.67 -8.51 -1.30
C SER A 218 18.57 -7.29 -0.38
N GLY A 219 17.68 -6.32 -0.68
CA GLY A 219 17.20 -5.27 0.20
C GLY A 219 18.30 -4.47 0.90
N THR A 220 19.08 -3.69 0.16
CA THR A 220 20.02 -2.74 0.79
C THR A 220 19.48 -1.32 0.67
N ALA A 221 18.92 -0.75 1.74
CA ALA A 221 18.66 0.68 1.76
C ALA A 221 19.98 1.44 1.79
N VAL A 222 20.17 2.34 0.85
CA VAL A 222 21.24 3.34 0.92
C VAL A 222 20.54 4.65 1.26
N GLY A 223 20.38 4.88 2.56
CA GLY A 223 19.80 6.11 3.08
C GLY A 223 20.84 7.21 3.12
N ASP A 224 20.68 8.21 2.27
CA ASP A 224 21.24 9.54 2.51
C ASP A 224 20.18 10.35 3.26
N THR A 225 20.34 10.48 4.58
CA THR A 225 19.42 11.27 5.40
C THR A 225 19.80 12.74 5.31
N TRP A 226 18.86 13.54 4.81
CA TRP A 226 18.95 14.99 4.83
C TRP A 226 17.82 15.51 5.69
N CYS A 227 18.14 16.07 6.85
CA CYS A 227 17.18 16.81 7.66
C CYS A 227 17.12 18.24 7.13
N TRP A 228 15.91 18.70 6.80
CA TRP A 228 15.62 20.10 6.50
C TRP A 228 14.90 20.76 7.67
#